data_AF-A0A382C7C6-F1
#
_entry.id   AF-A0A382C7C6-F1
#
_cell.length_a   1.000
_cell.length_b   1.000
_cell.length_c   1.000
_cell.angle_alpha   90.00
_cell.angle_beta   90.00
_cell.angle_gamma   90.00
#
_symmetry.space_group_name_H-M   'P 1'
#
loop_
_entity.id
_entity.type
_entity.pdbx_description
1 polymer ?
#
loop_
_entity_poly.entity_id
_entity_poly.type
_entity_poly.pdbx_seq_one_letter_code
_entity_poly.pdbx_strand_id
1 'polypeptide(L)'
;MCLSLVLFMTIRSSTAISGTEQLKNIDEVLIYCNTKQFIKNMVVNQYKMQLAANGLVQDERHKHLASVSMWINSNKGQWAIVFVYKSEDKSCILGGNDIELHTP
;
A
#
# COMPACT_ATOMS: atom_id res chain seq x y z
N MET A 1 -35.64 53.94 -23.22
CA MET A 1 -35.10 52.97 -24.19
C MET A 1 -33.61 53.28 -24.34
N CYS A 2 -32.63 52.47 -23.95
CA CYS A 2 -32.57 51.04 -23.66
C CYS A 2 -31.67 50.83 -22.42
N LEU A 3 -32.17 50.09 -21.43
CA LEU A 3 -31.37 49.70 -20.26
C LEU A 3 -30.74 48.33 -20.59
N SER A 4 -29.46 48.32 -20.95
CA SER A 4 -28.74 47.10 -21.29
C SER A 4 -28.51 46.27 -20.02
N LEU A 5 -29.25 45.17 -19.84
CA LEU A 5 -28.95 44.16 -18.83
C LEU A 5 -27.67 43.41 -19.24
N VAL A 6 -26.58 43.64 -18.51
CA VAL A 6 -25.37 42.82 -18.61
C VAL A 6 -25.56 41.62 -17.69
N LEU A 7 -25.85 40.45 -18.26
CA LEU A 7 -25.98 39.20 -17.54
C LEU A 7 -24.58 38.67 -17.20
N PHE A 8 -24.11 38.88 -15.97
CA PHE A 8 -22.89 38.24 -15.48
C PHE A 8 -23.16 36.75 -15.26
N MET A 9 -22.92 35.93 -16.28
CA MET A 9 -22.81 34.49 -16.14
C MET A 9 -21.60 34.17 -15.25
N THR A 10 -21.82 33.97 -13.95
CA THR A 10 -20.82 33.37 -13.08
C THR A 10 -20.63 31.93 -13.52
N ILE A 11 -19.58 31.65 -14.28
CA ILE A 11 -19.11 30.28 -14.51
C ILE A 11 -18.66 29.78 -13.13
N ARG A 12 -19.53 29.03 -12.45
CA ARG A 12 -19.08 28.18 -11.34
C ARG A 12 -18.21 27.10 -11.99
N SER A 13 -16.89 27.31 -11.96
CA SER A 13 -15.95 26.21 -12.15
C SER A 13 -16.26 25.19 -11.06
N SER A 14 -16.86 24.07 -11.46
CA SER A 14 -16.85 22.86 -10.63
C SER A 14 -15.39 22.46 -10.45
N THR A 15 -14.85 22.68 -9.25
CA THR A 15 -13.59 22.07 -8.85
C THR A 15 -13.81 20.57 -8.84
N ALA A 16 -13.42 19.91 -9.92
CA ALA A 16 -13.35 18.46 -10.00
C ALA A 16 -12.28 17.96 -9.02
N ILE A 17 -12.65 16.91 -8.28
CA ILE A 17 -11.81 16.06 -7.41
C ILE A 17 -11.26 16.77 -6.17
N SER A 18 -12.11 16.85 -5.15
CA SER A 18 -11.72 17.05 -3.76
C SER A 18 -11.11 15.75 -3.23
N GLY A 19 -9.79 15.73 -3.10
CA GLY A 19 -9.05 14.67 -2.42
C GLY A 19 -7.57 14.82 -2.73
N THR A 20 -6.90 15.77 -2.08
CA THR A 20 -5.43 15.79 -2.08
C THR A 20 -4.97 14.50 -1.42
N GLU A 21 -4.44 13.55 -2.20
CA GLU A 21 -3.69 12.41 -1.66
C GLU A 21 -2.55 12.99 -0.81
N GLN A 22 -2.69 12.92 0.51
CA GLN A 22 -1.63 13.35 1.42
C GLN A 22 -0.56 12.27 1.42
N LEU A 23 0.63 12.61 0.92
CA LEU A 23 1.80 11.75 1.00
C LEU A 23 2.14 11.54 2.47
N LYS A 24 2.12 10.28 2.92
CA LYS A 24 2.63 9.91 4.24
C LYS A 24 4.15 9.76 4.22
N ASN A 25 4.80 10.03 5.35
CA ASN A 25 6.24 9.90 5.45
C ASN A 25 6.65 8.43 5.52
N ILE A 26 7.79 8.09 4.93
CA ILE A 26 8.26 6.70 4.78
C ILE A 26 8.66 6.07 6.12
N ASP A 27 8.91 6.88 7.15
CA ASP A 27 9.12 6.43 8.52
C ASP A 27 7.88 5.77 9.13
N GLU A 28 6.69 6.05 8.60
CA GLU A 28 5.44 5.33 8.94
C GLU A 28 5.38 3.92 8.30
N VAL A 29 6.32 3.60 7.40
CA VAL A 29 6.39 2.33 6.67
C VAL A 29 7.64 1.55 7.08
N LEU A 30 7.44 0.37 7.67
CA LEU A 30 8.51 -0.56 7.98
C LEU A 30 9.04 -1.19 6.69
N ILE A 31 10.32 -0.93 6.38
CA ILE A 31 11.10 -1.69 5.38
C ILE A 31 12.19 -2.44 6.12
N TYR A 32 12.11 -3.78 6.09
CA TYR A 32 13.05 -4.60 6.85
C TYR A 32 13.31 -5.95 6.16
N CYS A 33 14.54 -6.45 6.23
CA CYS A 33 14.92 -7.75 5.68
C CYS A 33 15.62 -8.61 6.73
N ASN A 34 15.29 -9.90 6.76
CA ASN A 34 15.92 -10.89 7.63
C ASN A 34 15.71 -12.30 7.06
N THR A 35 15.99 -13.35 7.83
CA THR A 35 15.69 -14.74 7.45
C THR A 35 14.21 -14.96 7.19
N LYS A 36 13.91 -15.96 6.35
CA LYS A 36 12.52 -16.31 5.98
C LYS A 36 11.69 -16.62 7.22
N GLN A 37 12.28 -17.35 8.16
CA GLN A 37 11.61 -17.75 9.39
C GLN A 37 11.37 -16.56 10.34
N PHE A 38 12.33 -15.63 10.45
CA PHE A 38 12.16 -14.43 11.27
C PHE A 38 10.99 -13.57 10.77
N ILE A 39 10.96 -13.28 9.47
CA ILE A 39 9.88 -12.46 8.87
C ILE A 39 8.53 -13.17 8.97
N LYS A 40 8.47 -14.49 8.75
CA LYS A 40 7.24 -15.27 8.95
C LYS A 40 6.74 -15.20 10.40
N ASN A 41 7.64 -15.34 11.36
CA ASN A 41 7.30 -15.23 12.78
C ASN A 41 6.84 -13.81 13.15
N MET A 42 7.47 -12.79 12.58
CA MET A 42 7.07 -11.41 12.74
C MET A 42 5.61 -11.20 12.32
N VAL A 43 5.24 -11.54 11.08
CA VAL A 43 3.87 -11.31 10.58
C VAL A 43 2.83 -12.19 11.30
N VAL A 44 3.11 -13.47 11.49
CA VAL A 44 2.14 -14.42 12.07
C VAL A 44 2.00 -14.25 13.58
N ASN A 45 3.11 -14.16 14.30
CA ASN A 45 3.11 -14.28 15.76
C ASN A 45 3.21 -12.94 16.49
N GLN A 46 3.98 -11.98 15.98
CA GLN A 46 4.14 -10.69 16.63
C GLN A 46 3.02 -9.73 16.23
N TYR A 47 2.79 -9.57 14.93
CA TYR A 47 1.74 -8.68 14.42
C TYR A 47 0.37 -9.34 14.29
N LYS A 48 0.29 -10.67 14.44
CA LYS A 48 -0.96 -11.44 14.37
C LYS A 48 -1.75 -11.16 13.08
N MET A 49 -1.03 -11.00 11.97
CA MET A 49 -1.63 -10.74 10.66
C MET A 49 -2.13 -12.05 10.03
N GLN A 50 -3.14 -11.92 9.19
CA GLN A 50 -3.73 -12.97 8.37
C GLN A 50 -3.27 -12.81 6.91
N LEU A 51 -3.08 -13.93 6.22
CA LEU A 51 -2.71 -13.91 4.81
C LEU A 51 -3.91 -13.44 3.98
N ALA A 52 -3.75 -12.32 3.28
CA ALA A 52 -4.77 -11.75 2.40
C ALA A 52 -4.58 -12.20 0.95
N ALA A 53 -3.33 -12.26 0.47
CA ALA A 53 -3.01 -12.71 -0.88
C ALA A 53 -1.63 -13.36 -0.92
N ASN A 54 -1.42 -14.28 -1.87
CA ASN A 54 -0.14 -14.94 -2.09
C ASN A 54 0.04 -15.29 -3.56
N GLY A 55 1.26 -15.13 -4.08
CA GLY A 55 1.60 -15.46 -5.45
C GLY A 55 3.06 -15.87 -5.60
N LEU A 56 3.30 -16.86 -6.46
CA LEU A 56 4.65 -17.19 -6.92
C LEU A 56 5.12 -16.13 -7.91
N VAL A 57 6.40 -15.78 -7.87
CA VAL A 57 7.01 -14.87 -8.84
C VAL A 57 7.75 -15.68 -9.88
N GLN A 58 7.13 -15.79 -11.06
CA GLN A 58 7.62 -16.56 -12.21
C GLN A 58 7.71 -15.66 -13.44
N ASP A 59 8.52 -14.61 -13.34
CA ASP A 59 8.80 -13.73 -14.46
C ASP A 59 10.32 -13.54 -14.65
N GLU A 60 10.70 -13.09 -15.85
CA GLU A 60 12.08 -12.87 -16.24
C GLU A 60 12.72 -11.62 -15.60
N ARG A 61 11.93 -10.76 -14.95
CA ARG A 61 12.40 -9.47 -14.41
C ARG A 61 12.79 -9.58 -12.93
N HIS A 62 12.10 -10.43 -12.16
CA HIS A 62 12.26 -10.60 -10.72
C HIS A 62 12.85 -11.96 -10.38
N LYS A 63 13.92 -12.36 -11.08
CA LYS A 63 14.51 -13.72 -11.02
C LYS A 63 14.86 -14.19 -9.61
N HIS A 64 15.16 -13.26 -8.69
CA HIS A 64 15.56 -13.54 -7.31
C HIS A 64 14.40 -13.78 -6.34
N LEU A 65 13.16 -13.39 -6.69
CA LEU A 65 11.98 -13.56 -5.83
C LEU A 65 11.29 -14.90 -6.09
N ALA A 66 11.07 -15.67 -5.04
CA ALA A 66 10.31 -16.91 -5.07
C ALA A 66 8.80 -16.64 -5.05
N SER A 67 8.38 -15.79 -4.12
CA SER A 67 6.97 -15.48 -3.88
C SER A 67 6.80 -14.11 -3.24
N VAL A 68 5.61 -13.55 -3.38
CA VAL A 68 5.15 -12.35 -2.68
C VAL A 68 3.83 -12.66 -2.02
N SER A 69 3.66 -12.19 -0.79
CA SER A 69 2.43 -12.37 -0.02
C SER A 69 2.01 -11.07 0.64
N MET A 70 0.71 -10.83 0.71
CA MET A 70 0.11 -9.71 1.41
C MET A 70 -0.56 -10.22 2.68
N TRP A 71 -0.34 -9.51 3.78
CA TRP A 71 -0.81 -9.84 5.11
C TRP A 71 -1.56 -8.65 5.68
N ILE A 72 -2.65 -8.90 6.39
CA ILE A 72 -3.50 -7.86 6.99
C ILE A 72 -3.84 -8.19 8.44
N ASN A 73 -3.89 -7.17 9.28
CA ASN A 73 -4.54 -7.24 10.59
C ASN A 73 -5.61 -6.14 10.62
N SER A 74 -6.82 -6.49 10.19
CA SER A 74 -7.95 -5.56 10.09
C SER A 74 -8.34 -4.95 11.44
N ASN A 75 -8.15 -5.68 12.54
CA ASN A 75 -8.43 -5.19 13.90
C ASN A 75 -7.51 -4.05 14.33
N LYS A 76 -6.36 -3.88 13.66
CA LYS A 76 -5.34 -2.88 13.98
C LYS A 76 -4.99 -1.97 12.81
N GLY A 77 -5.74 -2.03 11.70
CA GLY A 77 -5.44 -1.22 10.52
C GLY A 77 -4.05 -1.47 9.92
N GLN A 78 -3.49 -2.68 10.08
CA GLN A 78 -2.12 -2.98 9.63
C GLN A 78 -2.14 -3.80 8.35
N TRP A 79 -1.17 -3.55 7.49
CA TRP A 79 -0.89 -4.39 6.33
C TRP A 79 0.61 -4.58 6.14
N ALA A 80 0.98 -5.66 5.47
CA ALA A 80 2.34 -5.90 5.06
C ALA A 80 2.40 -6.70 3.75
N ILE A 81 3.42 -6.42 2.94
CA ILE A 81 3.82 -7.20 1.78
C ILE A 81 5.15 -7.86 2.11
N VAL A 82 5.19 -9.18 2.05
CA VAL A 82 6.37 -10.00 2.32
C VAL A 82 6.89 -10.56 1.00
N PHE A 83 8.14 -10.23 0.71
CA PHE A 83 8.93 -10.71 -0.43
C PHE A 83 9.83 -11.87 0.05
N VAL A 84 9.73 -13.03 -0.59
CA VAL A 84 10.56 -14.21 -0.27
C VAL A 84 11.56 -14.44 -1.38
N TYR A 85 12.85 -14.55 -1.07
CA TYR A 85 13.90 -14.76 -2.06
C TYR A 85 14.19 -16.26 -2.29
N LYS A 86 14.54 -16.63 -3.53
CA LYS A 86 14.76 -18.04 -3.92
C LYS A 86 15.99 -18.64 -3.24
N SER A 87 17.16 -18.08 -3.57
CA SER A 87 18.46 -18.72 -3.33
C SER A 87 19.09 -18.40 -1.98
N GLU A 88 18.55 -17.41 -1.27
CA GLU A 88 19.04 -16.98 0.04
C GLU A 88 18.00 -17.28 1.11
N ASP A 89 18.42 -17.56 2.34
CA ASP A 89 17.51 -17.50 3.50
C ASP A 89 17.23 -16.04 3.85
N LYS A 90 16.46 -15.39 2.98
CA LYS A 90 16.13 -13.98 3.07
C LYS A 90 14.68 -13.74 2.67
N SER A 91 14.02 -12.93 3.48
CA SER A 91 12.75 -12.32 3.21
C SER A 91 12.82 -10.84 3.57
N CYS A 92 12.08 -10.02 2.84
CA CYS A 92 11.90 -8.61 3.15
C CYS A 92 10.41 -8.33 3.36
N ILE A 93 10.11 -7.39 4.25
CA ILE A 93 8.77 -6.92 4.55
C ILE A 93 8.70 -5.42 4.27
N LEU A 94 7.62 -5.02 3.62
CA LEU A 94 7.13 -3.65 3.52
C LEU A 94 5.80 -3.61 4.26
N GLY A 95 5.65 -2.83 5.32
CA GLY A 95 4.38 -2.79 6.05
C GLY A 95 4.09 -1.44 6.67
N GLY A 96 2.81 -1.11 6.79
CA GLY A 96 2.35 0.16 7.35
C GLY A 96 1.22 -0.05 8.36
N ASN A 97 1.09 0.90 9.27
CA ASN A 97 -0.05 1.01 10.18
C ASN A 97 -0.94 2.17 9.72
N ASP A 98 -2.25 1.99 9.79
CA ASP A 98 -3.24 3.05 9.53
C ASP A 98 -3.07 3.72 8.15
N ILE A 99 -2.44 3.01 7.21
CA ILE A 99 -2.37 3.38 5.79
C ILE A 99 -3.48 2.59 5.11
N GLU A 100 -4.54 3.30 4.75
CA GLU A 100 -5.64 2.75 3.98
C GLU A 100 -5.15 2.40 2.57
N LEU A 101 -5.33 1.15 2.17
CA LEU A 101 -5.00 0.73 0.82
C LEU A 101 -6.06 1.28 -0.12
N HIS A 102 -5.63 1.97 -1.17
CA HIS A 102 -6.53 2.53 -2.15
C HIS A 102 -7.41 1.42 -2.76
N THR A 103 -8.71 1.55 -2.57
CA THR A 103 -9.73 0.77 -3.29
C THR A 103 -10.05 1.50 -4.60
N PRO A 104 -9.75 0.93 -5.78
CA PRO A 104 -10.02 1.54 -7.08
C PRO A 104 -11.50 1.77 -7.35
#